data_AF-H1UXL3-F1
#
_entry.id   AF-H1UXL3-F1
#
_cell.length_a   1.000
_cell.length_b   1.000
_cell.length_c   1.000
_cell.angle_alpha   90.00
_cell.angle_beta   90.00
_cell.angle_gamma   90.00
#
_symmetry.space_group_name_H-M   'P 1'
#
loop_
_entity.id
_entity.type
_entity.pdbx_description
1 polymer ?
#
loop_
_entity_poly.entity_id
_entity_poly.type
_entity_poly.pdbx_seq_one_letter_code
_entity_poly.pdbx_strand_id
1 'polypeptide(L)'
;MTEIIQREASTCTLTQLTSKLIPEVIGREIEKSTQGIYPLQNVHIRKVKLLKQPKFDLGALMGLHGESGTDDQGQKVEREFKERVLEDV
;
A
#
# COMPACT_ATOMS: atom_id res chain seq x y z
N MET A 1 -16.61 11.57 -8.94
CA MET A 1 -15.23 11.16 -8.59
C MET A 1 -15.13 10.72 -7.13
N THR A 2 -15.48 11.60 -6.19
CA THR A 2 -15.45 11.31 -4.75
C THR A 2 -16.30 10.10 -4.36
N GLU A 3 -17.48 9.95 -4.93
CA GLU A 3 -18.37 8.81 -4.69
C GLU A 3 -17.75 7.46 -5.08
N ILE A 4 -17.10 7.40 -6.26
CA ILE A 4 -16.40 6.19 -6.74
C ILE A 4 -15.24 5.86 -5.80
N ILE A 5 -14.42 6.86 -5.44
CA ILE A 5 -13.31 6.68 -4.50
C ILE A 5 -13.83 6.15 -3.16
N GLN A 6 -14.92 6.71 -2.64
CA GLN A 6 -15.47 6.31 -1.35
C GLN A 6 -16.05 4.89 -1.39
N ARG A 7 -16.75 4.51 -2.46
CA ARG A 7 -17.26 3.14 -2.66
C ARG A 7 -16.13 2.12 -2.71
N GLU A 8 -15.07 2.41 -3.46
CA GLU A 8 -13.94 1.50 -3.65
C GLU A 8 -13.01 1.41 -2.44
N ALA A 9 -12.89 2.50 -1.65
CA ALA A 9 -11.96 2.57 -0.53
C ALA A 9 -12.58 2.20 0.83
N SER A 10 -13.88 2.49 1.05
CA SER A 10 -14.52 2.23 2.36
C SER A 10 -14.80 0.76 2.63
N THR A 11 -14.90 -0.05 1.59
CA THR A 11 -15.25 -1.47 1.67
C THR A 11 -14.02 -2.39 1.77
N CYS A 12 -12.81 -1.84 1.63
CA CYS A 12 -11.58 -2.60 1.49
C CYS A 12 -10.64 -2.39 2.68
N THR A 13 -9.89 -3.45 3.01
CA THR A 13 -8.74 -3.34 3.92
C THR A 13 -7.59 -2.60 3.23
N LEU A 14 -6.59 -2.15 4.01
CA LEU A 14 -5.42 -1.47 3.47
C LEU A 14 -4.68 -2.32 2.40
N THR A 15 -4.66 -3.64 2.58
CA THR A 15 -4.00 -4.59 1.68
C THR A 15 -4.73 -4.69 0.34
N GLN A 16 -6.05 -4.82 0.38
CA GLN A 16 -6.90 -4.83 -0.81
C GLN A 16 -6.87 -3.47 -1.53
N LEU A 17 -6.82 -2.38 -0.77
CA LEU A 17 -6.69 -1.04 -1.32
C LEU A 17 -5.37 -0.91 -2.10
N THR A 18 -4.25 -1.38 -1.55
CA THR A 18 -2.96 -1.36 -2.27
C THR A 18 -3.00 -2.16 -3.57
N SER A 19 -3.67 -3.31 -3.60
CA SER A 19 -3.84 -4.11 -4.83
C SER A 19 -4.66 -3.39 -5.91
N LYS A 20 -5.58 -2.49 -5.54
CA LYS A 20 -6.34 -1.64 -6.49
C LYS A 20 -5.55 -0.41 -6.95
N LEU A 21 -4.68 0.12 -6.09
CA LEU A 21 -3.86 1.30 -6.39
C LEU A 21 -2.75 1.01 -7.40
N ILE A 22 -2.10 -0.16 -7.31
CA ILE A 22 -0.97 -0.53 -8.20
C ILE A 22 -1.36 -0.49 -9.70
N PRO A 23 -2.47 -1.13 -10.14
CA PRO A 23 -2.90 -1.05 -11.53
C PRO A 23 -3.84 0.14 -11.83
N GLU A 24 -3.96 1.11 -10.91
CA GLU A 24 -4.78 2.33 -11.07
C GLU A 24 -6.26 2.08 -11.43
N VAL A 25 -6.89 1.03 -10.87
CA VAL A 25 -8.28 0.65 -11.18
C VAL A 25 -9.25 1.79 -10.94
N ILE A 26 -9.07 2.51 -9.83
CA ILE A 26 -9.95 3.62 -9.42
C ILE A 26 -9.88 4.78 -10.43
N GLY A 27 -8.68 5.07 -10.97
CA GLY A 27 -8.51 6.11 -11.98
C GLY A 27 -9.25 5.78 -13.27
N ARG A 28 -9.07 4.55 -13.77
CA ARG A 28 -9.76 4.05 -14.98
C ARG A 28 -11.27 4.02 -14.83
N GLU A 29 -11.78 3.65 -13.66
CA GLU A 29 -13.23 3.62 -13.42
C GLU A 29 -13.84 5.02 -13.38
N ILE A 30 -13.11 6.00 -12.85
CA ILE A 30 -13.50 7.41 -12.93
C ILE A 30 -13.58 7.86 -14.39
N GLU A 31 -12.54 7.61 -15.19
CA GLU A 31 -12.51 7.97 -16.61
C GLU A 31 -13.72 7.41 -17.37
N LYS A 32 -13.98 6.11 -17.20
CA LYS A 32 -15.13 5.42 -17.82
C LYS A 32 -16.48 6.03 -17.40
N SER A 33 -16.65 6.32 -16.11
CA SER A 33 -17.92 6.83 -15.58
C SER A 33 -18.19 8.28 -16.01
N THR A 34 -17.14 9.08 -16.21
CA THR A 34 -17.25 10.48 -16.60
C THR A 34 -17.38 10.71 -18.10
N GLN A 35 -17.08 9.70 -18.93
CA GLN A 35 -17.01 9.81 -20.38
C GLN A 35 -18.33 10.30 -21.04
N GLY A 36 -19.48 10.06 -20.42
CA GLY A 36 -20.78 10.54 -20.90
C GLY A 36 -21.04 12.03 -20.66
N ILE A 37 -20.28 12.68 -19.77
CA ILE A 37 -20.41 14.12 -19.48
C ILE A 37 -19.25 14.87 -20.14
N TYR A 38 -18.02 14.46 -19.85
CA TYR A 38 -16.81 15.08 -20.37
C TYR A 38 -15.66 14.06 -20.41
N PRO A 39 -14.92 13.96 -21.53
CA PRO A 39 -13.80 13.04 -21.63
C PRO A 39 -12.65 13.50 -20.74
N LEU A 40 -12.34 12.72 -19.71
CA LEU A 40 -11.17 12.93 -18.86
C LEU A 40 -10.04 11.98 -19.27
N GLN A 41 -8.81 12.46 -19.10
CA GLN A 41 -7.60 11.69 -19.37
C GLN A 41 -6.61 11.85 -18.21
N ASN A 42 -5.82 10.82 -17.95
CA ASN A 42 -4.75 10.81 -16.97
C ASN A 42 -5.26 11.03 -15.54
N VAL A 43 -6.34 10.36 -15.15
CA VAL A 43 -6.87 10.43 -13.79
C VAL A 43 -6.07 9.49 -12.87
N HIS A 44 -5.29 10.08 -11.96
CA HIS A 44 -4.42 9.35 -11.04
C HIS A 44 -4.64 9.78 -9.58
N ILE A 45 -4.33 8.87 -8.66
CA ILE A 45 -4.34 9.19 -7.22
C ILE A 45 -2.99 9.81 -6.87
N ARG A 46 -2.98 11.13 -6.67
CA ARG A 46 -1.74 11.88 -6.49
C ARG A 46 -1.07 11.64 -5.14
N LYS A 47 -1.84 11.48 -4.06
CA LYS A 47 -1.35 11.24 -2.69
C LYS A 47 -2.35 10.43 -1.88
N VAL A 48 -1.83 9.52 -1.06
CA VAL A 48 -2.58 8.83 -0.01
C VAL A 48 -1.83 9.02 1.30
N LYS A 49 -2.52 9.39 2.37
CA LYS A 49 -1.92 9.58 3.70
C LYS A 49 -2.74 8.85 4.75
N LEU A 50 -2.06 8.08 5.60
CA LEU A 50 -2.65 7.57 6.83
C LEU A 50 -2.70 8.70 7.86
N LEU A 51 -3.91 9.03 8.31
CA LEU A 51 -4.12 10.01 9.39
C LEU A 51 -4.12 9.36 10.77
N LYS A 52 -4.64 8.13 10.85
CA LYS A 52 -4.69 7.33 12.07
C LYS A 52 -4.11 5.97 11.74
N GLN A 53 -2.93 5.69 12.25
CA GLN A 53 -2.35 4.37 12.13
C GLN A 53 -3.14 3.38 13.01
N PRO A 54 -3.46 2.18 12.50
CA PRO A 54 -3.98 1.12 13.35
C PRO A 54 -2.94 0.76 14.40
N LYS A 55 -3.39 0.18 15.53
CA LYS A 55 -2.47 -0.33 16.54
C LYS A 55 -1.57 -1.39 15.88
N PHE A 56 -0.28 -1.35 16.22
CA PHE A 56 0.68 -2.30 15.70
C PHE A 56 0.32 -3.71 16.19
N ASP A 57 0.12 -4.62 15.24
CA ASP A 57 -0.15 -6.03 15.49
C ASP A 57 0.90 -6.86 14.74
N LEU A 58 1.76 -7.53 15.51
CA LEU A 58 2.83 -8.37 14.98
C LEU A 58 2.26 -9.57 14.21
N GLY A 59 1.12 -10.12 14.64
CA GLY A 59 0.48 -11.27 13.97
C GLY A 59 -0.04 -10.88 12.60
N ALA A 60 -0.79 -9.79 12.51
CA ALA A 60 -1.29 -9.26 11.24
C ALA A 60 -0.14 -8.86 10.28
N LEU A 61 0.96 -8.31 10.81
CA LEU A 61 2.12 -7.94 10.01
C LEU A 61 2.86 -9.17 9.46
N MET A 62 3.11 -10.18 10.30
CA MET A 62 3.78 -11.41 9.88
C MET A 62 2.91 -12.20 8.90
N GLY A 63 1.59 -12.17 9.03
CA GLY A 63 0.67 -12.71 8.01
C GLY A 63 0.86 -12.05 6.65
N LEU A 64 1.00 -10.72 6.61
CA LEU A 64 1.24 -9.98 5.37
C LEU A 64 2.60 -10.30 4.72
N HIS A 65 3.64 -10.55 5.53
CA HIS A 65 5.00 -10.83 5.06
C HIS A 65 5.26 -12.32 4.80
N GLY A 66 4.44 -13.20 5.37
CA GLY A 66 4.56 -14.66 5.24
C GLY A 66 3.91 -15.24 3.98
N GLU A 67 2.99 -14.51 3.35
CA GLU A 67 2.38 -14.88 2.06
C GLU A 67 3.23 -14.49 0.84
N SER A 68 4.48 -14.01 1.04
CA SER A 68 5.49 -13.85 -0.02
C SER A 68 6.07 -15.20 -0.49
N GLY A 69 5.18 -16.16 -0.75
CA GLY A 69 5.48 -17.51 -1.25
C GLY A 69 5.50 -17.60 -2.78
N THR A 70 5.86 -16.53 -3.49
CA THR A 70 6.25 -16.59 -4.90
C THR A 70 7.46 -15.69 -5.13
N ASP A 71 8.63 -16.31 -5.17
CA ASP A 71 9.89 -15.82 -5.73
C ASP A 71 10.42 -14.45 -5.25
N ASP A 72 11.07 -14.43 -4.09
CA ASP A 72 12.46 -13.98 -4.04
C ASP A 72 13.05 -14.34 -2.67
N GLN A 73 13.87 -15.40 -2.61
CA GLN A 73 14.80 -15.57 -1.51
C GLN A 73 15.80 -14.42 -1.57
N GLY A 74 15.47 -13.31 -0.89
CA GLY A 74 16.39 -12.21 -0.69
C GLY A 74 17.73 -12.74 -0.19
N GLN A 75 18.78 -12.47 -0.96
CA GLN A 75 20.13 -12.91 -0.67
C GLN A 75 20.52 -12.52 0.76
N LYS A 76 20.97 -13.49 1.57
CA LYS A 76 21.46 -13.26 2.93
C LYS A 76 22.60 -12.24 2.88
N VAL A 77 22.32 -11.01 3.30
CA VAL A 77 23.34 -10.00 3.60
C VAL A 77 23.80 -10.25 5.03
N GLU A 78 25.03 -10.76 5.20
CA GLU A 78 25.66 -10.83 6.52
C GLU A 78 25.85 -9.42 7.06
N ARG A 79 25.16 -9.11 8.16
CA ARG A 79 25.39 -7.88 8.91
C ARG A 79 26.44 -8.18 9.96
N GLU A 80 27.69 -7.78 9.73
CA GLU A 80 28.68 -7.65 10.80
C GLU A 80 28.26 -6.51 11.73
N PHE A 81 27.40 -6.83 12.71
CA PHE A 81 27.10 -5.91 13.79
C PHE A 81 28.24 -6.00 14.82
N LYS A 82 29.19 -5.07 14.74
CA LYS A 82 30.23 -4.90 15.77
C LYS A 82 29.67 -3.97 16.85
N GLU A 83 29.24 -4.56 17.96
CA GLU A 83 28.85 -3.84 19.17
C GLU A 83 30.06 -3.04 19.68
N ARG A 84 30.01 -1.71 19.58
CA ARG A 84 30.95 -0.86 20.31
C ARG A 84 30.36 -0.66 21.71
N VAL A 85 30.81 -1.49 22.64
CA VAL A 85 30.68 -1.22 24.07
C VAL A 85 31.47 0.06 24.33
N LEU A 86 30.77 1.14 24.64
CA LEU A 86 31.39 2.31 25.28
C LEU A 86 31.69 1.87 26.72
N GLU A 87 32.97 1.70 27.04
CA GLU A 87 33.40 1.58 28.43
C GLU A 87 33.30 2.98 29.05
N ASP A 88 32.43 3.12 30.05
CA ASP A 88 32.45 4.22 31.00
C ASP A 88 33.77 4.17 31.80
N VAL A 89 34.62 5.20 31.67
CA VAL A 89 35.25 6.04 32.73
C VAL A 89 35.94 7.23 32.06
#